data_AF-A0AAV6CUB8-F1
#
_entry.id   AF-A0AAV6CUB8-F1
#
_cell.length_a   1.000
_cell.length_b   1.000
_cell.length_c   1.000
_cell.angle_alpha   90.00
_cell.angle_beta   90.00
_cell.angle_gamma   90.00
#
_symmetry.space_group_name_H-M   'P 1'
#
loop_
_entity.id
_entity.type
_entity.pdbx_description
1 polymer ?
#
loop_
_entity_poly.entity_id
_entity_poly.type
_entity_poly.pdbx_seq_one_letter_code
_entity_poly.pdbx_strand_id
1 'polypeptide(L)'
;MKYLPLLVPVIILIASACGTATDKQWYKPNADYTTADFERDRVDCTPKKTTVLDETCMKERGWMPLSGDAGPAVKAPAIPPRQKGGKY
;
A
#
# COMPACT_ATOMS: atom_id res chain seq x y z
N MET A 1 -30.28 26.96 23.71
CA MET A 1 -29.61 26.48 22.48
C MET A 1 -28.18 27.04 22.46
N LYS A 2 -27.22 26.42 23.17
CA LYS A 2 -25.93 27.08 23.49
C LYS A 2 -24.70 26.17 23.33
N TYR A 3 -24.84 25.07 22.57
CA TYR A 3 -23.76 24.08 22.36
C TYR A 3 -23.42 23.84 20.88
N LEU A 4 -23.92 24.69 19.97
CA LEU A 4 -23.70 24.50 18.53
C LEU A 4 -22.27 24.83 18.02
N PRO A 5 -21.40 25.64 18.67
CA PRO A 5 -20.09 25.94 18.07
C PRO A 5 -19.01 24.91 18.41
N LEU A 6 -19.30 23.90 19.23
CA LEU A 6 -18.28 22.99 19.79
C LEU A 6 -18.23 21.61 19.11
N LEU A 7 -18.89 21.44 17.97
CA LEU A 7 -18.91 20.19 17.20
C LEU A 7 -18.11 20.25 15.89
N VAL A 8 -17.51 21.39 15.57
CA VAL A 8 -16.75 21.58 14.31
C VAL A 8 -15.30 21.08 14.38
N PRO A 9 -14.52 21.21 15.48
CA PRO A 9 -13.10 20.83 15.44
C PRO A 9 -12.86 19.32 15.50
N VAL A 10 -13.86 18.51 15.89
CA VAL A 10 -13.70 17.05 16.05
C VAL A 10 -13.72 16.32 14.69
N ILE A 11 -14.41 16.87 13.68
CA ILE A 11 -14.57 16.23 12.38
C ILE A 11 -13.27 16.29 11.55
N ILE A 12 -12.39 17.25 11.82
CA ILE A 12 -11.17 17.46 11.02
C ILE A 12 -10.06 16.44 11.35
N LEU A 13 -10.08 15.83 12.54
CA LEU A 13 -9.03 14.88 12.97
C LEU A 13 -9.14 13.49 12.32
N ILE A 14 -10.24 13.19 11.64
CA ILE A 14 -10.45 11.88 10.98
C ILE A 14 -9.79 11.85 9.58
N ALA A 15 -9.36 13.00 9.05
CA ALA A 15 -8.85 13.13 7.69
C ALA A 15 -7.33 12.90 7.54
N SER A 16 -6.57 12.75 8.64
CA SER A 16 -5.10 12.64 8.58
C SER A 16 -4.55 11.21 8.68
N ALA A 17 -5.39 10.17 8.60
CA ALA A 17 -4.92 8.80 8.39
C ALA A 17 -4.63 8.53 6.90
N CYS A 18 -4.04 9.49 6.19
CA CYS A 18 -3.46 9.24 4.87
C CYS A 18 -2.09 8.61 5.13
N GLY A 19 -2.09 7.28 5.24
CA GLY A 19 -0.99 6.47 5.74
C GLY A 19 0.33 6.69 4.99
N THR A 20 1.36 7.07 5.73
CA THR A 20 2.78 7.03 5.32
C THR A 20 3.42 5.69 5.70
N ALA A 21 2.63 4.66 6.01
CA ALA A 21 3.13 3.31 6.10
C ALA A 21 3.31 2.83 4.66
N THR A 22 4.53 2.47 4.29
CA THR A 22 4.89 1.87 3.00
C THR A 22 3.78 0.92 2.56
N ASP A 23 2.93 1.38 1.63
CA ASP A 23 1.71 0.67 1.24
C ASP A 23 2.16 -0.54 0.43
N LYS A 24 2.43 -1.64 1.14
CA LYS A 24 2.80 -2.90 0.53
C LYS A 24 1.65 -3.29 -0.39
N GLN A 25 1.94 -3.36 -1.68
CA GLN A 25 0.93 -3.69 -2.67
C GLN A 25 0.67 -5.21 -2.65
N TRP A 26 -0.59 -5.61 -2.81
CA TRP A 26 -1.01 -7.02 -2.76
C TRP A 26 -1.75 -7.42 -4.03
N TYR A 27 -1.68 -8.70 -4.38
CA TYR A 27 -2.41 -9.28 -5.51
C TYR A 27 -2.80 -10.73 -5.22
N LYS A 28 -3.92 -11.21 -5.77
CA LYS A 28 -4.25 -12.65 -5.77
C LYS A 28 -3.80 -13.29 -7.09
N PRO A 29 -2.77 -14.15 -7.08
CA PRO A 29 -2.44 -14.93 -8.26
C PRO A 29 -3.55 -15.94 -8.52
N ASN A 30 -4.01 -16.03 -9.78
CA ASN A 30 -4.98 -17.02 -10.24
C ASN A 30 -6.43 -16.84 -9.74
N ALA A 31 -6.78 -15.66 -9.23
CA ALA A 31 -8.16 -15.35 -8.87
C ALA A 31 -8.51 -13.92 -9.31
N ASP A 32 -9.69 -13.75 -9.90
CA ASP A 32 -10.28 -12.44 -10.06
C ASP A 32 -10.74 -11.94 -8.68
N TYR A 33 -10.43 -10.68 -8.37
CA TYR A 33 -10.80 -10.06 -7.11
C TYR A 33 -11.22 -8.62 -7.33
N THR A 34 -12.10 -8.15 -6.46
CA THR A 34 -12.50 -6.74 -6.44
C THR A 34 -11.74 -5.99 -5.35
N THR A 35 -11.77 -4.66 -5.42
CA THR A 35 -11.28 -3.80 -4.34
C THR A 35 -12.03 -4.02 -3.04
N ALA A 36 -13.32 -4.38 -3.08
CA ALA A 36 -14.10 -4.69 -1.89
C ALA A 36 -13.62 -5.97 -1.18
N ASP A 37 -13.22 -6.98 -1.94
CA ASP A 37 -12.64 -8.22 -1.37
C ASP A 37 -11.32 -7.94 -0.66
N PHE A 38 -10.47 -7.10 -1.27
CA PHE A 38 -9.23 -6.66 -0.65
C PHE A 38 -9.48 -5.91 0.65
N GLU A 39 -10.41 -4.95 0.65
CA GLU A 39 -10.69 -4.13 1.82
C GLU A 39 -11.21 -4.97 2.99
N ARG A 40 -12.13 -5.91 2.72
CA ARG A 40 -12.64 -6.83 3.73
C ARG A 40 -11.52 -7.66 4.35
N ASP A 41 -10.70 -8.29 3.50
CA ASP A 41 -9.61 -9.15 3.96
C ASP A 41 -8.54 -8.32 4.69
N ARG A 42 -8.26 -7.10 4.25
CA ARG A 42 -7.34 -6.15 4.89
C ARG A 42 -7.82 -5.76 6.29
N VAL A 43 -9.08 -5.41 6.45
CA VAL A 43 -9.66 -5.04 7.75
C VAL A 43 -9.67 -6.24 8.69
N ASP A 44 -10.04 -7.41 8.19
CA ASP A 44 -10.04 -8.65 8.98
C ASP A 44 -8.62 -9.04 9.43
N CYS A 45 -7.63 -8.87 8.56
CA CYS A 45 -6.23 -9.18 8.81
C CYS A 45 -5.46 -8.04 9.50
N THR A 46 -6.10 -6.91 9.82
CA THR A 46 -5.49 -5.83 10.60
C THR A 46 -5.95 -5.96 12.05
N PRO A 47 -5.09 -6.39 12.99
CA PRO A 47 -5.51 -6.57 14.38
C PRO A 47 -5.96 -5.24 14.97
N LYS A 48 -7.10 -5.20 15.69
CA LYS A 48 -7.61 -3.94 16.29
C LYS A 48 -6.64 -3.24 17.25
N LYS A 49 -5.63 -3.96 17.73
CA LYS A 49 -4.59 -3.47 18.64
C LYS A 49 -3.39 -2.84 17.91
N THR A 50 -3.27 -3.04 16.61
CA THR A 50 -2.13 -2.61 15.79
C THR A 50 -2.60 -2.10 14.44
N THR A 51 -2.11 -0.96 13.98
CA THR A 51 -2.40 -0.46 12.63
C THR A 51 -1.55 -1.14 11.54
N VAL A 52 -0.97 -2.31 11.85
CA VAL A 52 -0.09 -3.06 10.96
C VAL A 52 -0.87 -4.26 10.43
N LEU A 53 -0.86 -4.41 9.10
CA LEU A 53 -1.50 -5.51 8.40
C LEU A 53 -0.72 -6.81 8.65
N ASP A 54 -1.40 -7.88 9.05
CA ASP A 54 -0.79 -9.20 9.23
C ASP A 54 -0.58 -9.89 7.87
N GLU A 55 0.68 -10.01 7.47
CA GLU A 55 1.05 -10.66 6.20
C GLU A 55 0.68 -12.14 6.14
N THR A 56 0.70 -12.84 7.28
CA THR A 56 0.42 -14.27 7.32
C THR A 56 -1.06 -14.50 7.04
N CYS A 57 -1.92 -13.71 7.69
CA CYS A 57 -3.36 -13.70 7.42
C CYS A 57 -3.66 -13.37 5.96
N MET A 58 -3.00 -12.37 5.38
CA MET A 58 -3.17 -12.01 3.97
C MET A 58 -2.79 -13.17 3.04
N LYS A 59 -1.64 -13.82 3.28
CA LYS A 59 -1.16 -14.98 2.50
C LYS A 59 -2.10 -16.18 2.60
N GLU A 60 -2.65 -16.46 3.78
CA GLU A 60 -3.66 -17.53 3.97
C GLU A 60 -4.94 -17.27 3.18
N ARG A 61 -5.33 -16.00 3.01
CA ARG A 61 -6.45 -15.59 2.15
C ARG A 61 -6.10 -15.55 0.66
N GLY A 62 -4.88 -15.97 0.29
CA GLY A 62 -4.40 -16.03 -1.09
C GLY A 62 -3.83 -14.72 -1.62
N TRP A 63 -3.65 -13.70 -0.78
CA TRP A 63 -2.97 -12.47 -1.18
C TRP A 63 -1.46 -12.66 -1.14
N MET A 64 -0.80 -12.38 -2.25
CA MET A 64 0.66 -12.31 -2.34
C MET A 64 1.12 -10.85 -2.35
N PRO A 65 2.22 -10.52 -1.65
CA PRO A 65 2.80 -9.20 -1.74
C PRO A 65 3.45 -9.05 -3.12
N LEU A 66 3.19 -7.93 -3.79
CA LEU A 66 3.99 -7.51 -4.93
C LEU A 66 5.38 -7.17 -4.40
N SER A 67 6.41 -7.74 -4.99
CA SER A 67 7.82 -7.53 -4.62
C SER A 67 8.34 -6.10 -4.88
N GLY A 68 7.46 -5.11 -4.98
CA GLY A 68 7.77 -3.70 -5.21
C GLY A 68 8.47 -3.00 -4.05
N ASP A 69 8.46 -3.62 -2.85
CA ASP A 69 9.28 -3.21 -1.71
C ASP A 69 10.70 -3.80 -1.78
N ALA A 70 11.27 -3.94 -2.98
CA ALA A 70 12.74 -4.01 -3.05
C ALA A 70 13.25 -2.75 -2.33
N GLY A 71 14.08 -2.94 -1.30
CA GLY A 71 14.69 -1.85 -0.54
C GLY A 71 15.35 -0.80 -1.45
N PRO A 72 15.80 0.34 -0.88
CA PRO A 72 16.16 1.55 -1.63
C PRO A 72 16.93 1.20 -2.91
N ALA A 73 16.40 1.66 -4.05
CA ALA A 73 16.85 1.30 -5.39
C ALA A 73 18.35 1.02 -5.43
N VAL A 74 18.72 -0.27 -5.50
CA VAL A 74 20.11 -0.64 -5.78
C VAL A 74 20.40 -0.03 -7.14
N LYS A 75 21.35 0.92 -7.20
CA LYS A 75 21.69 1.68 -8.41
C LYS A 75 21.65 0.74 -9.62
N ALA A 76 20.80 1.07 -10.60
CA ALA A 76 20.72 0.31 -11.83
C ALA A 76 22.13 0.08 -12.39
N PRO A 77 22.48 -1.13 -12.86
CA PRO A 77 23.77 -1.36 -13.49
C PRO A 77 23.98 -0.34 -14.60
N ALA A 78 25.13 0.34 -14.59
CA ALA A 78 25.43 1.36 -15.59
C ALA A 78 25.40 0.72 -16.98
N ILE A 79 24.40 1.08 -17.78
CA ILE A 79 24.32 0.68 -19.19
C ILE A 79 25.49 1.40 -19.90
N PRO A 80 26.42 0.68 -20.54
CA PRO A 80 27.51 1.33 -21.25
C PRO A 80 26.95 2.19 -22.39
N PRO A 81 27.52 3.39 -22.65
CA PRO A 81 27.01 4.28 -23.68
C PRO A 81 27.04 3.60 -25.05
N ARG A 82 25.89 3.58 -25.73
CA ARG A 82 25.73 3.09 -27.09
C ARG A 82 26.69 3.86 -28.01
N GLN A 83 27.73 3.17 -28.51
CA GLN A 83 28.67 3.75 -29.47
C GLN A 83 27.88 4.16 -30.72
N LYS A 84 27.89 5.48 -31.04
CA LYS A 84 27.35 6.01 -32.30
C LYS A 84 28.20 5.46 -33.44
N GLY A 85 27.69 4.42 -34.11
CA GLY A 85 28.28 3.87 -35.32
C GLY A 85 28.13 4.84 -36.50
N GLY A 86 29.27 5.12 -37.14
CA GLY A 86 29.47 5.30 -38.59
C GLY A 86 28.57 6.26 -39.37
N LYS A 87 29.13 7.40 -39.79
CA LYS A 87 28.65 8.08 -40.99
C LYS A 87 29.25 7.42 -42.23
N TYR A 88 28.39 7.03 -43.16
CA TYR A 88 28.72 6.87 -44.58
C TYR A 88 28.96 8.25 -45.20
#